data_AF-A0A382AWV6-F1
#
_entry.id   AF-A0A382AWV6-F1
#
_cell.length_a   1.000
_cell.length_b   1.000
_cell.length_c   1.000
_cell.angle_alpha   90.00
_cell.angle_beta   90.00
_cell.angle_gamma   90.00
#
_symmetry.space_group_name_H-M   'P 1'
#
loop_
_entity.id
_entity.type
_entity.pdbx_description
1 polymer ?
#
loop_
_entity_poly.entity_id
_entity_poly.type
_entity_poly.pdbx_seq_one_letter_code
_entity_poly.pdbx_strand_id
1 'polypeptide(L)'
;MWHANSESDLAGYNIYRGQQAGESNIEYANIASIDIFKDFEFDTLYFDDNTSSYVDYYYYLTAENLFGKESNPSDTISYKLLKAPTPLSPTGTIADSIPIFRWIDNVVNFEYSNEFVIRVELSNENYMEPIWVCRFYNQWFGYENSIPISFLFFPAMGTWTDNTTSEPNLHPNAPSNVISCYGITTVMGNGTYRWKVKAISQVNNETGIDESSSETGWSYFNITY
;
A
#
# COMPACT_ATOMS: atom_id res chain seq x y z
N MET A 1 1.25 3.09 -13.91
CA MET A 1 2.27 3.38 -14.94
C MET A 1 2.22 2.30 -15.98
N TRP A 2 2.46 2.62 -17.24
CA TRP A 2 2.48 1.67 -18.35
C TRP A 2 3.69 1.91 -19.26
N HIS A 3 3.91 1.00 -20.21
CA HIS A 3 4.94 1.15 -21.22
C HIS A 3 4.43 2.05 -22.36
N ALA A 4 5.23 3.04 -22.76
CA ALA A 4 4.88 3.93 -23.87
C ALA A 4 4.79 3.21 -25.22
N ASN A 5 3.91 3.70 -26.07
CA ASN A 5 3.86 3.38 -27.49
C ASN A 5 4.99 4.12 -28.22
N SER A 6 5.34 3.64 -29.42
CA SER A 6 6.45 4.19 -30.23
C SER A 6 5.99 4.75 -31.58
N GLU A 7 4.70 4.61 -31.87
CA GLU A 7 4.04 5.11 -33.05
C GLU A 7 4.11 6.63 -33.10
N SER A 8 4.50 7.18 -34.25
CA SER A 8 4.71 8.61 -34.44
C SER A 8 3.42 9.43 -34.39
N ASP A 9 2.28 8.78 -34.58
CA ASP A 9 0.95 9.39 -34.56
C ASP A 9 0.23 9.20 -33.22
N LEU A 10 0.92 8.73 -32.17
CA LEU A 10 0.37 8.68 -30.82
C LEU A 10 -0.03 10.08 -30.34
N ALA A 11 -1.25 10.23 -29.83
CA ALA A 11 -1.74 11.46 -29.23
C ALA A 11 -1.91 11.33 -27.71
N GLY A 12 -2.25 10.14 -27.22
CA GLY A 12 -2.61 10.00 -25.83
C GLY A 12 -3.04 8.61 -25.42
N TYR A 13 -3.54 8.53 -24.18
CA TYR A 13 -4.07 7.32 -23.59
C TYR A 13 -5.42 7.57 -22.94
N ASN A 14 -6.36 6.66 -23.15
CA ASN A 14 -7.63 6.63 -22.44
C ASN A 14 -7.59 5.52 -21.39
N ILE A 15 -7.87 5.88 -20.15
CA ILE A 15 -7.77 4.98 -18.99
C ILE A 15 -9.17 4.60 -18.58
N TYR A 16 -9.40 3.29 -18.53
CA TYR A 16 -10.68 2.71 -18.19
C TYR A 16 -10.56 2.00 -16.85
N ARG A 17 -11.55 2.25 -15.99
CA ARG A 17 -11.70 1.55 -14.72
C ARG A 17 -13.04 0.85 -14.67
N GLY A 18 -13.02 -0.40 -14.26
CA GLY A 18 -14.19 -1.17 -13.92
C GLY A 18 -14.18 -1.61 -12.47
N GLN A 19 -15.36 -1.93 -11.97
CA GLN A 19 -15.58 -2.52 -10.65
C GLN A 19 -16.63 -3.60 -10.78
N GLN A 20 -16.46 -4.72 -10.09
CA GLN A 20 -17.48 -5.75 -10.06
C GLN A 20 -18.69 -5.31 -9.22
N ALA A 21 -19.88 -5.31 -9.82
CA ALA A 21 -21.15 -5.03 -9.16
C ALA A 21 -21.97 -6.31 -8.97
N GLY A 22 -21.72 -7.02 -7.85
CA GLY A 22 -22.40 -8.28 -7.53
C GLY A 22 -22.00 -9.44 -8.46
N GLU A 23 -22.97 -10.22 -8.93
CA GLU A 23 -22.76 -11.34 -9.87
C GLU A 23 -22.65 -10.90 -11.35
N SER A 24 -22.68 -9.59 -11.61
CA SER A 24 -22.71 -9.02 -12.96
C SER A 24 -21.31 -8.93 -13.58
N ASN A 25 -21.26 -8.78 -14.90
CA ASN A 25 -20.03 -8.44 -15.63
C ASN A 25 -19.42 -7.13 -15.10
N ILE A 26 -18.11 -6.98 -15.24
CA ILE A 26 -17.42 -5.73 -14.90
C ILE A 26 -17.84 -4.66 -15.89
N GLU A 27 -18.41 -3.56 -15.39
CA GLU A 27 -18.71 -2.37 -16.19
C GLU A 27 -17.53 -1.41 -16.13
N TYR A 28 -17.00 -1.04 -17.29
CA TYR A 28 -15.87 -0.11 -17.41
C TYR A 28 -16.34 1.29 -17.78
N ALA A 29 -15.74 2.29 -17.14
CA ALA A 29 -15.90 3.70 -17.49
C ALA A 29 -14.53 4.30 -17.84
N ASN A 30 -14.49 5.19 -18.83
CA ASN A 30 -13.34 6.05 -19.05
C ASN A 30 -13.25 7.03 -17.87
N ILE A 31 -12.15 6.99 -17.13
CA ILE A 31 -11.92 7.83 -15.94
C ILE A 31 -10.90 8.93 -16.19
N ALA A 32 -10.08 8.81 -17.22
CA ALA A 32 -9.09 9.81 -17.60
C ALA A 32 -8.65 9.66 -19.06
N SER A 33 -8.30 10.79 -19.66
CA SER A 33 -7.62 10.90 -20.95
C SER A 33 -6.32 11.66 -20.74
N ILE A 34 -5.20 11.07 -21.12
CA ILE A 34 -3.85 11.61 -20.98
C ILE A 34 -3.39 12.08 -22.36
N ASP A 35 -3.11 13.37 -22.48
CA ASP A 35 -2.55 13.98 -23.70
C ASP A 35 -1.03 14.10 -23.54
N ILE A 36 -0.27 13.41 -24.39
CA ILE A 36 1.20 13.40 -24.28
C ILE A 36 1.85 14.73 -24.67
N PHE A 37 1.12 15.64 -25.32
CA PHE A 37 1.61 16.97 -25.69
C PHE A 37 1.37 18.01 -24.59
N LYS A 38 0.67 17.65 -23.52
CA LYS A 38 0.39 18.58 -22.43
C LYS A 38 1.58 18.66 -21.49
N ASP A 39 2.23 19.83 -21.51
CA ASP A 39 3.35 20.12 -20.63
C ASP A 39 2.97 19.90 -19.15
N PHE A 40 3.92 19.35 -18.38
CA PHE A 40 3.82 19.06 -16.94
C PHE A 40 2.88 17.92 -16.52
N GLU A 41 2.28 17.20 -17.46
CA GLU A 41 1.61 15.93 -17.17
C GLU A 41 2.56 14.74 -17.39
N PHE A 42 2.30 13.64 -16.69
CA PHE A 42 2.99 12.39 -16.99
C PHE A 42 2.33 11.74 -18.20
N ASP A 43 3.12 11.40 -19.20
CA ASP A 43 2.65 10.73 -20.43
C ASP A 43 2.30 9.25 -20.22
N THR A 44 2.87 8.62 -19.20
CA THR A 44 2.82 7.16 -18.96
C THR A 44 2.44 6.77 -17.53
N LEU A 45 1.93 7.73 -16.75
CA LEU A 45 1.52 7.54 -15.36
C LEU A 45 0.22 8.26 -15.07
N TYR A 46 -0.65 7.58 -14.33
CA TYR A 46 -1.89 8.13 -13.81
C TYR A 46 -2.07 7.69 -12.37
N PHE A 47 -2.55 8.62 -11.54
CA PHE A 47 -2.91 8.38 -10.15
C PHE A 47 -4.43 8.42 -10.04
N ASP A 48 -5.04 7.28 -9.74
CA ASP A 48 -6.47 7.23 -9.43
C ASP A 48 -6.68 7.51 -7.94
N ASP A 49 -7.03 8.75 -7.62
CA ASP A 49 -7.30 9.21 -6.25
C ASP A 49 -8.78 9.10 -5.85
N ASN A 50 -9.65 8.66 -6.75
CA ASN A 50 -11.09 8.53 -6.54
C ASN A 50 -11.51 7.06 -6.38
N THR A 51 -10.81 6.35 -5.50
CA THR A 51 -11.04 4.93 -5.18
C THR A 51 -11.47 4.76 -3.72
N SER A 52 -12.27 3.72 -3.47
CA SER A 52 -12.59 3.29 -2.10
C SER A 52 -11.72 2.10 -1.70
N SER A 53 -11.36 2.02 -0.42
CA SER A 53 -10.65 0.85 0.11
C SER A 53 -11.55 -0.40 0.08
N TYR A 54 -10.92 -1.58 -0.02
CA TYR A 54 -11.55 -2.90 -0.04
C TYR A 54 -12.47 -3.17 -1.25
N VAL A 55 -12.23 -2.45 -2.34
CA VAL A 55 -12.91 -2.66 -3.62
C VAL A 55 -11.89 -3.16 -4.64
N ASP A 56 -12.25 -4.23 -5.34
CA ASP A 56 -11.51 -4.73 -6.50
C ASP A 56 -11.80 -3.84 -7.70
N TYR A 57 -10.78 -3.11 -8.14
CA TYR A 57 -10.82 -2.31 -9.37
C TYR A 57 -10.01 -2.98 -10.46
N TYR A 58 -10.52 -2.89 -11.68
CA TYR A 58 -9.92 -3.43 -12.89
C TYR A 58 -9.58 -2.29 -13.82
N TYR A 59 -8.39 -2.29 -14.38
CA TYR A 59 -7.91 -1.23 -15.26
C TYR A 59 -7.39 -1.81 -16.57
N TYR A 60 -7.75 -1.16 -17.65
CA TYR A 60 -7.05 -1.26 -18.92
C TYR A 60 -6.93 0.14 -19.52
N LEU A 61 -6.10 0.26 -20.54
CA LEU A 61 -5.98 1.49 -21.32
C LEU A 61 -6.11 1.20 -22.83
N THR A 62 -6.44 2.24 -23.57
CA THR A 62 -6.29 2.29 -25.03
C THR A 62 -5.36 3.44 -25.39
N ALA A 63 -4.62 3.30 -26.47
CA ALA A 63 -3.88 4.40 -27.07
C ALA A 63 -4.81 5.13 -28.05
N GLU A 64 -4.75 6.46 -28.07
CA GLU A 64 -5.44 7.29 -29.04
C GLU A 64 -4.42 7.94 -29.96
N ASN A 65 -4.69 7.92 -31.27
CA ASN A 65 -3.83 8.59 -32.24
C ASN A 65 -4.28 10.02 -32.55
N LEU A 66 -3.47 10.77 -33.30
CA LEU A 66 -3.74 12.17 -33.69
C LEU A 66 -5.02 12.38 -34.51
N PHE A 67 -5.67 11.29 -34.95
CA PHE A 67 -6.95 11.32 -35.66
C PHE A 67 -8.15 10.97 -34.76
N GLY A 68 -7.93 10.81 -33.45
CA GLY A 68 -8.96 10.45 -32.47
C GLY A 68 -9.40 8.98 -32.53
N LYS A 69 -8.56 8.10 -33.10
CA LYS A 69 -8.87 6.66 -33.17
C LYS A 69 -8.20 5.92 -32.03
N GLU A 70 -9.01 5.20 -31.25
CA GLU A 70 -8.54 4.32 -30.19
C GLU A 70 -8.01 2.97 -30.72
N SER A 71 -7.00 2.44 -30.04
CA SER A 71 -6.47 1.09 -30.23
C SER A 71 -7.40 0.02 -29.66
N ASN A 72 -7.01 -1.24 -29.83
CA ASN A 72 -7.54 -2.31 -28.98
C ASN A 72 -7.11 -2.07 -27.52
N PRO A 73 -7.88 -2.56 -26.53
CA PRO A 73 -7.50 -2.52 -25.11
C PRO A 73 -6.15 -3.18 -24.84
N SER A 74 -5.43 -2.66 -23.85
CA SER A 74 -4.29 -3.33 -23.23
C SER A 74 -4.71 -4.59 -22.47
N ASP A 75 -3.73 -5.29 -21.90
CA ASP A 75 -3.99 -6.23 -20.82
C ASP A 75 -4.75 -5.54 -19.67
N THR A 76 -5.65 -6.28 -19.03
CA THR A 76 -6.38 -5.81 -17.86
C THR A 76 -5.62 -6.21 -16.60
N ILE A 77 -5.38 -5.25 -15.72
CA ILE A 77 -4.84 -5.48 -14.37
C ILE A 77 -5.93 -5.27 -13.32
N SER A 78 -5.80 -5.93 -12.17
CA SER A 78 -6.67 -5.70 -11.02
C SER A 78 -5.86 -5.28 -9.81
N TYR A 79 -6.44 -4.41 -8.98
CA TYR A 79 -5.81 -4.00 -7.73
C TYR A 79 -6.85 -3.63 -6.67
N LYS A 80 -6.59 -4.05 -5.43
CA LYS A 80 -7.39 -3.72 -4.24
C LYS A 80 -6.60 -2.85 -3.27
N LEU A 81 -7.11 -1.64 -3.02
CA LEU A 81 -6.53 -0.75 -2.01
C LEU A 81 -7.02 -1.13 -0.62
N LEU A 82 -6.12 -1.36 0.34
CA LEU A 82 -6.49 -1.63 1.74
C LEU A 82 -6.44 -0.35 2.61
N LYS A 83 -6.91 -0.44 3.86
CA LYS A 83 -6.72 0.65 4.84
C LYS A 83 -5.26 0.67 5.28
N ALA A 84 -4.61 1.80 5.04
CA ALA A 84 -3.21 2.00 5.41
C ALA A 84 -2.97 1.75 6.92
N PRO A 85 -1.80 1.23 7.32
CA PRO A 85 -1.43 1.13 8.72
C PRO A 85 -1.38 2.49 9.44
N THR A 86 -1.39 2.48 10.77
CA THR A 86 -1.19 3.68 11.60
C THR A 86 0.21 3.68 12.21
N PRO A 87 1.13 4.58 11.81
CA PRO A 87 2.45 4.67 12.43
C PRO A 87 2.33 5.18 13.88
N LEU A 88 3.07 4.57 14.81
CA LEU A 88 3.07 4.94 16.23
C LEU A 88 4.42 5.50 16.69
N SER A 89 5.52 4.81 16.39
CA SER A 89 6.88 5.21 16.78
C SER A 89 7.90 4.74 15.75
N PRO A 90 9.07 5.39 15.63
CA PRO A 90 9.45 6.65 16.29
C PRO A 90 8.73 7.86 15.69
N THR A 91 8.52 8.89 16.52
CA THR A 91 7.98 10.20 16.13
C THR A 91 8.66 11.28 16.95
N GLY A 92 8.72 12.51 16.43
CA GLY A 92 9.34 13.64 17.14
C GLY A 92 10.84 13.44 17.37
N THR A 93 11.37 13.94 18.49
CA THR A 93 12.80 13.82 18.81
C THR A 93 13.06 12.65 19.76
N ILE A 94 14.01 11.79 19.42
CA ILE A 94 14.46 10.65 20.22
C ILE A 94 15.97 10.72 20.46
N ALA A 95 16.43 10.02 21.50
CA ALA A 95 17.85 9.84 21.82
C ALA A 95 18.29 8.37 21.72
N ASP A 96 17.50 7.54 21.02
CA ASP A 96 17.81 6.13 20.80
C ASP A 96 18.41 5.94 19.40
N SER A 97 19.60 5.35 19.35
CA SER A 97 20.31 5.05 18.11
C SER A 97 19.85 3.78 17.41
N ILE A 98 18.98 3.01 18.06
CA ILE A 98 18.38 1.78 17.54
C ILE A 98 16.86 1.88 17.73
N PRO A 99 16.19 2.82 17.04
CA PRO A 99 14.77 3.06 17.26
C PRO A 99 13.92 1.82 16.98
N ILE A 100 12.91 1.61 17.83
CA ILE A 100 11.88 0.60 17.62
C ILE A 100 10.73 1.23 16.81
N PHE A 101 10.57 0.73 15.60
CA PHE A 101 9.46 1.09 14.71
C PHE A 101 8.22 0.32 15.12
N ARG A 102 7.11 1.01 15.33
CA ARG A 102 5.83 0.41 15.75
C ARG A 102 4.67 1.00 14.95
N TRP A 103 3.75 0.16 14.52
CA TRP A 103 2.54 0.58 13.83
C TRP A 103 1.38 -0.37 14.13
N ILE A 104 0.16 0.10 13.88
CA ILE A 104 -1.09 -0.65 13.96
C ILE A 104 -1.47 -1.08 12.55
N ASP A 105 -1.67 -2.39 12.33
CA ASP A 105 -2.25 -2.87 11.08
C ASP A 105 -3.79 -2.74 11.13
N ASN A 106 -4.35 -1.90 10.26
CA ASN A 106 -5.77 -1.52 10.29
C ASN A 106 -6.64 -2.52 9.50
N VAL A 107 -6.41 -3.81 9.70
CA VAL A 107 -7.12 -4.90 9.00
C VAL A 107 -8.60 -4.88 9.34
N VAL A 108 -9.44 -4.95 8.30
CA VAL A 108 -10.89 -5.18 8.42
C VAL A 108 -11.33 -6.20 7.38
N ASN A 109 -12.56 -6.70 7.48
CA ASN A 109 -13.20 -7.54 6.46
C ASN A 109 -12.43 -8.83 6.07
N PHE A 110 -11.67 -9.43 7.01
CA PHE A 110 -10.86 -10.64 6.77
C PHE A 110 -9.73 -10.47 5.72
N GLU A 111 -9.34 -9.23 5.40
CA GLU A 111 -8.27 -8.89 4.46
C GLU A 111 -6.95 -8.67 5.21
N TYR A 112 -6.26 -9.75 5.58
CA TYR A 112 -5.04 -9.67 6.40
C TYR A 112 -3.80 -9.28 5.59
N SER A 113 -2.89 -8.57 6.24
CA SER A 113 -1.53 -8.37 5.73
C SER A 113 -0.66 -9.59 6.02
N ASN A 114 -0.20 -10.23 4.95
CA ASN A 114 0.74 -11.35 4.99
C ASN A 114 2.19 -10.87 5.02
N GLU A 115 2.44 -9.70 4.44
CA GLU A 115 3.76 -9.11 4.33
C GLU A 115 3.71 -7.64 4.68
N PHE A 116 4.84 -7.14 5.15
CA PHE A 116 5.04 -5.72 5.33
C PHE A 116 6.40 -5.32 4.78
N VAL A 117 6.47 -4.10 4.28
CA VAL A 117 7.72 -3.45 3.89
C VAL A 117 7.86 -2.19 4.72
N ILE A 118 8.86 -2.13 5.59
CA ILE A 118 9.27 -0.88 6.23
C ILE A 118 10.33 -0.22 5.37
N ARG A 119 10.17 1.08 5.14
CA ARG A 119 11.17 1.92 4.50
C ARG A 119 11.53 3.06 5.45
N VAL A 120 12.82 3.24 5.67
CA VAL A 120 13.38 4.33 6.47
C VAL A 120 14.40 5.06 5.62
N GLU A 121 14.31 6.39 5.62
CA GLU A 121 15.18 7.28 4.86
C GLU A 121 15.75 8.37 5.76
N LEU A 122 17.04 8.67 5.59
CA LEU A 122 17.70 9.83 6.16
C LEU A 122 17.45 11.03 5.25
N SER A 123 17.01 12.15 5.85
CA SER A 123 16.87 13.42 5.15
C SER A 123 18.21 14.14 5.12
N ASN A 124 18.81 14.23 3.93
CA ASN A 124 19.94 15.10 3.65
C ASN A 124 19.45 16.43 3.06
N GLU A 125 20.34 17.39 2.83
CA GLU A 125 19.97 18.75 2.39
C GLU A 125 19.12 18.79 1.12
N ASN A 126 19.38 17.88 0.17
CA ASN A 126 18.75 17.90 -1.16
C ASN A 126 18.19 16.54 -1.63
N TYR A 127 18.36 15.49 -0.83
CA TYR A 127 17.91 14.15 -1.20
C TYR A 127 17.58 13.31 0.03
N MET A 128 16.85 12.22 -0.19
CA MET A 128 16.48 11.26 0.83
C MET A 128 17.27 9.98 0.59
N GLU A 129 18.04 9.55 1.58
CA GLU A 129 18.89 8.38 1.50
C GLU A 129 18.20 7.17 2.13
N PRO A 130 17.87 6.12 1.36
CA PRO A 130 17.35 4.87 1.91
C PRO A 130 18.39 4.20 2.80
N ILE A 131 18.15 4.19 4.10
CA ILE A 131 18.98 3.50 5.08
C ILE A 131 18.44 2.11 5.39
N TRP A 132 17.11 1.92 5.29
CA TRP A 132 16.51 0.61 5.47
C TRP A 132 15.33 0.41 4.52
N VAL A 133 15.33 -0.71 3.80
CA VAL A 133 14.15 -1.26 3.14
C VAL A 133 14.08 -2.72 3.53
N CYS A 134 13.14 -3.03 4.43
CA CYS A 134 13.02 -4.36 5.00
C CYS A 134 11.65 -4.92 4.72
N ARG A 135 11.62 -6.04 4.00
CA ARG A 135 10.43 -6.86 3.84
C ARG A 135 10.43 -7.92 4.94
N PHE A 136 9.32 -8.04 5.64
CA PHE A 136 9.10 -9.08 6.63
C PHE A 136 7.74 -9.70 6.42
N TYR A 137 7.72 -11.02 6.50
CA TYR A 137 6.48 -11.78 6.47
C TYR A 137 5.87 -11.69 7.87
N ASN A 138 4.56 -11.67 7.93
CA ASN A 138 3.82 -11.91 9.15
C ASN A 138 4.03 -13.38 9.54
N GLN A 139 5.20 -13.69 10.09
CA GLN A 139 5.53 -14.98 10.65
C GLN A 139 4.97 -15.01 12.07
N TRP A 140 3.92 -15.80 12.23
CA TRP A 140 3.35 -16.16 13.50
C TRP A 140 4.43 -16.79 14.42
N PHE A 141 4.95 -16.01 15.37
CA PHE A 141 5.88 -16.51 16.39
C PHE A 141 5.15 -16.61 17.73
N GLY A 142 4.65 -17.81 18.04
CA GLY A 142 4.40 -18.18 19.43
C GLY A 142 5.74 -18.29 20.16
N TYR A 143 5.87 -17.65 21.31
CA TYR A 143 7.02 -17.84 22.19
C TYR A 143 7.11 -19.35 22.51
N GLU A 144 8.25 -19.95 22.22
CA GLU A 144 8.60 -21.35 22.45
C GLU A 144 8.06 -22.37 21.41
N ASN A 145 8.68 -22.41 20.22
CA ASN A 145 9.13 -23.64 19.51
C ASN A 145 9.20 -23.43 17.98
N SER A 146 10.21 -24.07 17.38
CA SER A 146 10.56 -24.09 15.96
C SER A 146 9.59 -24.89 15.06
N ILE A 147 8.30 -24.93 15.39
CA ILE A 147 7.27 -25.61 14.60
C ILE A 147 6.12 -24.62 14.34
N PRO A 148 5.83 -24.26 13.08
CA PRO A 148 4.83 -23.25 12.77
C PRO A 148 3.42 -23.72 13.13
N ILE A 149 2.77 -22.95 14.00
CA ILE A 149 1.31 -22.98 14.19
C ILE A 149 0.84 -21.53 14.13
N SER A 150 0.26 -21.15 13.00
CA SER A 150 -0.34 -19.83 12.81
C SER A 150 -1.80 -19.86 13.26
N PHE A 151 -2.18 -19.07 14.28
CA PHE A 151 -3.40 -18.25 14.42
C PHE A 151 -3.79 -18.01 15.89
N LEU A 152 -4.43 -16.84 16.10
CA LEU A 152 -5.12 -16.25 17.28
C LEU A 152 -4.83 -14.72 17.37
N PHE A 153 -5.56 -13.88 16.64
CA PHE A 153 -6.83 -13.43 17.21
C PHE A 153 -7.83 -12.94 16.15
N PHE A 154 -8.97 -13.64 16.07
CA PHE A 154 -10.30 -13.03 15.99
C PHE A 154 -10.94 -13.17 17.36
N PRO A 155 -11.77 -12.22 17.82
CA PRO A 155 -12.82 -12.59 18.73
C PRO A 155 -13.86 -13.39 17.94
N ALA A 156 -13.91 -14.71 18.14
CA ALA A 156 -15.04 -15.54 17.72
C ALA A 156 -16.36 -15.23 18.49
N MET A 157 -16.44 -14.09 19.20
CA MET A 157 -17.63 -13.65 19.95
C MET A 157 -17.84 -12.13 19.93
N GLY A 158 -17.40 -11.43 18.89
CA GLY A 158 -17.86 -10.06 18.64
C GLY A 158 -19.18 -10.09 17.88
N THR A 159 -20.30 -9.82 18.54
CA THR A 159 -21.54 -9.51 17.81
C THR A 159 -21.39 -8.13 17.17
N TRP A 160 -21.39 -8.05 15.85
CA TRP A 160 -21.68 -6.80 15.14
C TRP A 160 -23.06 -6.33 15.59
N THR A 161 -23.12 -5.30 16.44
CA THR A 161 -24.39 -4.66 16.80
C THR A 161 -24.80 -3.77 15.65
N ASP A 162 -25.54 -4.35 14.70
CA ASP A 162 -26.23 -3.72 13.57
C ASP A 162 -25.42 -2.74 12.69
N ASN A 163 -25.97 -2.43 11.52
CA ASN A 163 -25.29 -1.69 10.44
C ASN A 163 -25.09 -0.18 10.75
N THR A 164 -25.00 0.22 12.03
CA THR A 164 -24.90 1.63 12.44
C THR A 164 -23.62 2.00 13.19
N THR A 165 -22.79 1.03 13.61
CA THR A 165 -21.52 1.30 14.31
C THR A 165 -20.30 0.96 13.45
N SER A 166 -19.43 1.94 13.22
CA SER A 166 -18.29 1.86 12.29
C SER A 166 -17.06 1.11 12.79
N GLU A 167 -17.07 0.52 13.98
CA GLU A 167 -15.95 -0.26 14.51
C GLU A 167 -16.50 -1.40 15.40
N PRO A 168 -15.96 -2.63 15.35
CA PRO A 168 -16.36 -3.70 16.26
C PRO A 168 -16.00 -3.32 17.70
N ASN A 169 -16.92 -3.55 18.66
CA ASN A 169 -16.67 -3.34 20.08
C ASN A 169 -15.55 -4.28 20.58
N LEU A 170 -14.30 -3.82 20.56
CA LEU A 170 -13.14 -4.56 21.04
C LEU A 170 -13.08 -4.56 22.58
N HIS A 171 -12.77 -5.72 23.16
CA HIS A 171 -12.59 -5.88 24.60
C HIS A 171 -11.38 -5.06 25.10
N PRO A 172 -11.42 -4.38 26.27
CA PRO A 172 -10.31 -3.53 26.76
C PRO A 172 -8.96 -4.23 26.93
N ASN A 173 -8.97 -5.55 27.13
CA ASN A 173 -7.77 -6.38 27.24
C ASN A 173 -7.42 -7.14 25.95
N ALA A 174 -8.01 -6.76 24.80
CA ALA A 174 -7.64 -7.37 23.53
C ALA A 174 -6.13 -7.16 23.27
N PRO A 175 -5.39 -8.18 22.81
CA PRO A 175 -3.99 -8.01 22.46
C PRO A 175 -3.85 -6.93 21.39
N SER A 176 -2.82 -6.10 21.52
CA SER A 176 -2.58 -4.99 20.62
C SER A 176 -2.22 -5.53 19.23
N ASN A 177 -2.90 -5.07 18.17
CA ASN A 177 -2.50 -5.27 16.76
C ASN A 177 -1.27 -4.40 16.39
N VAL A 178 -0.44 -4.10 17.38
CA VAL A 178 0.79 -3.32 17.21
C VAL A 178 1.90 -4.26 16.83
N ILE A 179 2.44 -4.01 15.65
CA ILE A 179 3.60 -4.70 15.12
C ILE A 179 4.82 -3.83 15.41
N SER A 180 5.97 -4.46 15.64
CA SER A 180 7.22 -3.76 15.91
C SER A 180 8.41 -4.38 15.20
N CYS A 181 9.34 -3.56 14.72
CA CYS A 181 10.63 -4.00 14.23
C CYS A 181 11.74 -3.00 14.61
N TYR A 182 12.98 -3.48 14.65
CA TYR A 182 14.16 -2.66 14.92
C TYR A 182 15.39 -3.27 14.23
N GLY A 183 16.37 -2.43 13.89
CA GLY A 183 17.61 -2.89 13.29
C GLY A 183 18.54 -3.48 14.36
N ILE A 184 19.16 -4.64 14.10
CA ILE A 184 20.11 -5.25 15.05
C ILE A 184 21.56 -4.84 14.80
N THR A 185 21.88 -4.32 13.62
CA THR A 185 23.27 -4.02 13.19
C THR A 185 23.50 -2.60 12.71
N THR A 186 22.44 -1.84 12.40
CA THR A 186 22.55 -0.48 11.87
C THR A 186 22.23 0.53 12.95
N VAL A 187 23.26 1.17 13.48
CA VAL A 187 23.13 2.28 14.43
C VAL A 187 22.82 3.55 13.63
N MET A 188 21.77 4.27 14.01
CA MET A 188 21.38 5.54 13.40
C MET A 188 22.06 6.72 14.10
N GLY A 189 22.59 7.67 13.33
CA GLY A 189 23.28 8.85 13.85
C GLY A 189 22.34 10.02 14.14
N ASN A 190 22.90 11.15 14.61
CA ASN A 190 22.13 12.40 14.69
C ASN A 190 21.65 12.79 13.30
N GLY A 191 20.37 13.14 13.17
CA GLY A 191 19.78 13.49 11.89
C GLY A 191 18.27 13.51 11.90
N THR A 192 17.70 13.93 10.77
CA THR A 192 16.26 13.93 10.50
C THR A 192 15.92 12.74 9.63
N TYR A 193 14.97 11.94 10.04
CA TYR A 193 14.58 10.71 9.38
C TYR A 193 13.09 10.72 9.03
N ARG A 194 12.74 9.96 8.00
CA ARG A 194 11.36 9.62 7.68
C ARG A 194 11.20 8.12 7.50
N TRP A 195 10.04 7.60 7.85
CA TRP A 195 9.73 6.19 7.67
C TRP A 195 8.27 5.97 7.30
N LYS A 196 8.01 4.86 6.63
CA LYS A 196 6.66 4.42 6.25
C LYS A 196 6.59 2.91 6.20
N VAL A 197 5.36 2.40 6.23
CA VAL A 197 5.07 0.97 6.17
C VAL A 197 4.09 0.70 5.05
N LYS A 198 4.45 -0.26 4.19
CA LYS A 198 3.53 -0.90 3.26
C LYS A 198 3.04 -2.20 3.89
N ALA A 199 1.73 -2.43 3.84
CA ALA A 199 1.08 -3.65 4.29
C ALA A 199 0.48 -4.36 3.08
N ILE A 200 0.90 -5.59 2.83
CA ILE A 200 0.60 -6.34 1.61
C ILE A 200 -0.20 -7.58 2.01
N SER A 201 -1.39 -7.70 1.44
CA SER A 201 -2.27 -8.86 1.64
C SER A 201 -2.07 -9.90 0.55
N GLN A 202 -2.02 -9.49 -0.71
CA GLN A 202 -1.90 -10.41 -1.84
C GLN A 202 -0.84 -9.94 -2.81
N VAL A 203 -0.07 -10.90 -3.30
CA VAL A 203 0.97 -10.73 -4.30
C VAL A 203 0.71 -11.75 -5.40
N ASN A 204 0.79 -11.29 -6.64
CA ASN A 204 0.76 -12.17 -7.79
C ASN A 204 2.02 -13.06 -7.79
N ASN A 205 1.85 -14.37 -7.67
CA ASN A 205 2.97 -15.30 -7.53
C ASN A 205 3.88 -15.39 -8.78
N GLU A 206 3.39 -15.00 -9.96
CA GLU A 206 4.15 -15.07 -11.21
C GLU A 206 4.96 -13.80 -11.45
N THR A 207 4.35 -12.64 -11.19
CA THR A 207 4.95 -11.33 -11.47
C THR A 207 5.62 -10.69 -10.26
N GLY A 208 5.29 -11.13 -9.05
CA GLY A 208 5.73 -10.52 -7.78
C GLY A 208 5.11 -9.14 -7.52
N ILE A 209 4.10 -8.74 -8.30
CA ILE A 209 3.40 -7.47 -8.15
C ILE A 209 2.30 -7.63 -7.10
N ASP A 210 2.18 -6.63 -6.22
CA ASP A 210 1.11 -6.61 -5.21
C ASP A 210 -0.25 -6.47 -5.90
N GLU A 211 -1.19 -7.35 -5.56
CA GLU A 211 -2.59 -7.31 -6.03
C GLU A 211 -3.50 -6.64 -5.01
N SER A 212 -3.11 -6.69 -3.73
CA SER A 212 -3.85 -6.09 -2.63
C SER A 212 -2.88 -5.57 -1.58
N SER A 213 -2.79 -4.24 -1.41
CA SER A 213 -1.91 -3.64 -0.41
C SER A 213 -2.34 -2.23 -0.02
N SER A 214 -1.71 -1.69 1.02
CA SER A 214 -1.82 -0.30 1.43
C SER A 214 -0.48 0.24 1.93
N GLU A 215 -0.34 1.56 1.99
CA GLU A 215 0.88 2.20 2.47
C GLU A 215 0.57 3.41 3.33
N THR A 216 1.33 3.59 4.40
CA THR A 216 1.23 4.80 5.22
C THR A 216 1.81 6.02 4.50
N GLY A 217 1.32 7.20 4.85
CA GLY A 217 2.10 8.43 4.64
C GLY A 217 3.46 8.35 5.38
N TRP A 218 4.36 9.27 5.03
CA TRP A 218 5.64 9.40 5.74
C TRP A 218 5.43 9.90 7.17
N SER A 219 5.99 9.19 8.13
CA SER A 219 6.19 9.64 9.51
C SER A 219 7.61 10.15 9.69
N TYR A 220 7.81 11.12 10.59
CA TYR A 220 9.07 11.84 10.74
C TYR A 220 9.57 11.78 12.18
N PHE A 221 10.89 11.66 12.34
CA PHE A 221 11.55 11.74 13.64
C PHE A 221 12.96 12.28 13.51
N ASN A 222 13.47 12.85 14.60
CA ASN A 222 14.84 13.34 14.71
C ASN A 222 15.57 12.51 15.74
N ILE A 223 16.83 12.24 15.48
CA ILE A 223 17.74 11.67 16.46
C ILE A 223 18.69 12.77 16.92
N THR A 224 18.74 12.98 18.23
CA THR A 224 19.70 13.88 18.90
C THR A 224 20.17 13.27 20.21
N TYR A 225 21.49 13.12 20.38
CA TYR A 225 22.15 12.74 21.63
C TYR A 225 22.95 13.90 22.22
#